data_AF-X1VZF5-F1
#
_entry.id   AF-X1VZF5-F1
#
_cell.length_a   1.000
_cell.length_b   1.000
_cell.length_c   1.000
_cell.angle_alpha   90.00
_cell.angle_beta   90.00
_cell.angle_gamma   90.00
#
_symmetry.space_group_name_H-M   'P 1'
#
loop_
_entity.id
_entity.type
_entity.pdbx_description
1 polymer ?
#
loop_
_entity_poly.entity_id
_entity_poly.type
_entity_poly.pdbx_seq_one_letter_code
_entity_poly.pdbx_strand_id
1 'polypeptide(L)'
;TGVGGIIRDIFTMGARPVALLNSLRFGPLNNGRNRYLFTGVVGGIAAYGNCTGIPTVGGEVYFDETYEGNPIVNVMCAGVIKK
;
A
#
# COMPACT_ATOMS: atom_id res chain seq x y z
N THR A 1 9.45 1.13 -3.55
CA THR A 1 8.45 0.10 -3.87
C THR A 1 8.15 -0.71 -2.63
N GLY A 2 7.00 -0.48 -1.97
CA GLY A 2 6.57 -1.24 -0.79
C GLY A 2 5.81 -2.54 -1.13
N VAL A 3 4.91 -2.47 -2.11
CA VAL A 3 4.01 -3.59 -2.49
C VAL A 3 4.78 -4.83 -2.98
N GLY A 4 5.78 -4.65 -3.83
CA GLY A 4 6.58 -5.77 -4.33
C GLY A 4 7.44 -6.45 -3.26
N GLY A 5 7.81 -5.73 -2.20
CA GLY A 5 8.53 -6.32 -1.06
C GLY A 5 7.62 -7.30 -0.31
N ILE A 6 6.47 -6.81 0.16
CA ILE A 6 5.56 -7.62 0.98
C ILE A 6 4.96 -8.81 0.22
N ILE A 7 4.73 -8.68 -1.09
CA ILE A 7 4.29 -9.81 -1.94
C ILE A 7 5.35 -10.91 -1.98
N ARG A 8 6.63 -10.52 -2.14
CA ARG A 8 7.75 -11.48 -2.14
C ARG A 8 7.87 -12.17 -0.80
N ASP A 9 7.72 -11.45 0.31
CA ASP A 9 7.79 -12.05 1.64
C ASP A 9 6.75 -13.17 1.80
N ILE A 10 5.48 -12.91 1.45
CA ILE A 10 4.41 -13.92 1.47
C ILE A 10 4.69 -15.09 0.52
N PHE A 11 5.17 -14.78 -0.69
CA PHE A 11 5.51 -15.80 -1.67
C PHE A 11 6.65 -16.72 -1.18
N THR A 12 7.68 -16.17 -0.53
CA THR A 12 8.80 -16.94 0.01
C THR A 12 8.40 -17.85 1.19
N MET A 13 7.29 -17.55 1.86
CA MET A 13 6.69 -18.44 2.86
C MET A 13 5.97 -19.65 2.24
N GLY A 14 5.88 -19.74 0.91
CA GLY A 14 5.11 -20.77 0.19
C GLY A 14 3.60 -20.49 0.15
N ALA A 15 3.16 -19.33 0.63
CA ALA A 15 1.77 -18.91 0.58
C ALA A 15 1.48 -18.21 -0.76
N ARG A 16 0.31 -18.48 -1.35
CA ARG A 16 -0.18 -17.75 -2.53
C ARG A 16 -0.79 -16.42 -2.08
N PRO A 17 -0.27 -15.26 -2.49
CA PRO A 17 -0.90 -13.96 -2.24
C PRO A 17 -2.32 -13.91 -2.82
N VAL A 18 -3.28 -13.39 -2.06
CA VAL A 18 -4.69 -13.30 -2.48
C VAL A 18 -5.29 -11.92 -2.29
N ALA A 19 -4.75 -11.10 -1.39
CA ALA A 19 -5.28 -9.77 -1.12
C ALA A 19 -4.21 -8.83 -0.57
N LEU A 20 -4.34 -7.53 -0.91
CA LEU A 20 -3.54 -6.45 -0.34
C LEU A 20 -4.43 -5.51 0.49
N LEU A 21 -3.86 -4.96 1.56
CA LEU A 21 -4.46 -3.85 2.32
C LEU A 21 -3.43 -2.75 2.53
N ASN A 22 -3.88 -1.50 2.61
CA ASN A 22 -2.99 -0.35 2.81
C ASN A 22 -3.32 0.41 4.10
N SER A 23 -2.29 0.89 4.80
CA SER A 23 -2.44 1.87 5.88
C SER A 23 -1.64 3.11 5.51
N LEU A 24 -2.35 4.17 5.16
CA LEU A 24 -1.81 5.38 4.56
C LEU A 24 -2.03 6.57 5.49
N ARG A 25 -0.95 7.24 5.89
CA ARG A 25 -1.00 8.44 6.73
C ARG A 25 -0.30 9.59 6.00
N PHE A 26 -1.01 10.70 5.78
CA PHE A 26 -0.51 11.85 5.04
C PHE A 26 -0.83 13.17 5.75
N GLY A 27 -0.08 14.22 5.41
CA GLY A 27 -0.48 15.59 5.75
C GLY A 27 -1.79 16.02 5.05
N PRO A 28 -2.43 17.12 5.49
CA PRO A 28 -3.64 17.63 4.87
C PRO A 28 -3.46 17.87 3.36
N LEU A 29 -4.49 17.55 2.57
CA LEU A 29 -4.46 17.65 1.11
C LEU A 29 -4.58 19.09 0.58
N ASN A 30 -4.46 20.08 1.44
CA ASN A 30 -4.55 21.50 1.13
C ASN A 30 -3.32 21.94 0.32
N ASN A 31 -2.15 21.37 0.64
CA ASN A 31 -0.88 21.59 -0.03
C ASN A 31 -0.77 20.74 -1.31
N GLY A 32 -0.28 21.35 -2.40
CA GLY A 32 -0.05 20.66 -3.68
C GLY A 32 0.93 19.48 -3.55
N ARG A 33 1.93 19.58 -2.66
CA ARG A 33 2.89 18.50 -2.41
C ARG A 33 2.23 17.26 -1.81
N ASN A 34 1.34 17.43 -0.84
CA ASN A 34 0.65 16.30 -0.19
C ASN A 34 -0.29 15.60 -1.17
N ARG A 35 -0.98 16.35 -2.03
CA ARG A 35 -1.79 15.78 -3.13
C ARG A 35 -0.94 14.98 -4.12
N TYR A 36 0.22 15.50 -4.50
CA TYR A 36 1.15 14.80 -5.38
C TYR A 36 1.62 13.47 -4.78
N LEU A 37 2.04 13.48 -3.51
CA LEU A 37 2.49 12.28 -2.80
C LEU A 37 1.37 11.25 -2.67
N PHE A 38 0.19 11.69 -2.24
CA PHE A 38 -0.97 10.80 -2.10
C PHE A 38 -1.34 10.13 -3.42
N THR A 39 -1.45 10.91 -4.50
CA THR A 39 -1.81 10.40 -5.83
C THR A 39 -0.73 9.46 -6.37
N GLY A 40 0.54 9.80 -6.19
CA GLY A 40 1.67 8.96 -6.61
C GLY A 40 1.73 7.62 -5.87
N VAL A 41 1.46 7.61 -4.56
CA VAL A 41 1.44 6.38 -3.76
C VAL A 41 0.28 5.49 -4.16
N VAL A 42 -0.94 6.04 -4.27
CA VAL A 42 -2.12 5.28 -4.70
C VAL A 42 -1.92 4.72 -6.11
N GLY A 43 -1.41 5.52 -7.03
CA GLY A 43 -1.09 5.06 -8.39
C GLY A 43 -0.02 3.97 -8.42
N GLY A 44 1.02 4.08 -7.60
CA GLY A 44 2.05 3.06 -7.47
C GLY A 44 1.53 1.74 -6.90
N ILE A 45 0.65 1.80 -5.90
CA ILE A 45 0.01 0.60 -5.35
C ILE A 45 -0.89 -0.06 -6.39
N ALA A 46 -1.71 0.72 -7.07
CA ALA A 46 -2.61 0.24 -8.11
C ALA A 46 -1.84 -0.41 -9.27
N ALA A 47 -0.78 0.24 -9.77
CA ALA A 47 0.04 -0.29 -10.84
C ALA A 47 0.61 -1.67 -10.48
N TYR A 48 1.22 -1.81 -9.30
CA TYR A 48 1.85 -3.08 -8.91
C TYR A 48 0.83 -4.18 -8.60
N GLY A 49 -0.23 -3.87 -7.84
CA GLY A 49 -1.29 -4.83 -7.51
C GLY A 49 -2.01 -5.34 -8.76
N ASN A 50 -2.36 -4.43 -9.69
CA ASN A 50 -3.03 -4.81 -10.93
C ASN A 50 -2.14 -5.63 -11.86
N CYS A 51 -0.86 -5.27 -12.02
CA CYS A 51 0.08 -6.05 -12.82
C CYS A 51 0.34 -7.45 -12.26
N THR A 52 0.29 -7.62 -10.93
CA THR A 52 0.50 -8.93 -10.27
C THR A 52 -0.78 -9.74 -10.11
N GLY A 53 -1.93 -9.16 -10.43
CA GLY A 53 -3.24 -9.82 -10.30
C GLY A 53 -3.71 -10.00 -8.85
N ILE A 54 -3.17 -9.22 -7.90
CA ILE A 54 -3.54 -9.29 -6.49
C ILE A 54 -4.37 -8.04 -6.14
N PRO A 55 -5.66 -8.19 -5.83
CA PRO A 55 -6.53 -7.05 -5.56
C PRO A 55 -6.18 -6.38 -4.24
N THR A 56 -6.21 -5.05 -4.23
CA THR A 56 -6.31 -4.28 -2.98
C THR A 56 -7.75 -4.32 -2.52
N VAL A 57 -8.03 -5.04 -1.43
CA VAL A 57 -9.39 -5.29 -0.94
C VAL A 57 -9.87 -4.25 0.07
N GLY A 58 -8.95 -3.43 0.59
CA GLY A 58 -9.29 -2.39 1.54
C GLY A 58 -8.06 -1.69 2.10
N GLY A 59 -8.28 -0.94 3.17
CA GLY A 59 -7.25 -0.19 3.84
C GLY A 59 -7.83 0.97 4.62
N GLU A 60 -6.92 1.75 5.21
CA GLU A 60 -7.23 2.99 5.91
C GLU A 60 -6.42 4.13 5.32
N VAL A 61 -7.02 5.32 5.32
CA VAL A 61 -6.37 6.57 4.97
C VAL A 61 -6.69 7.58 6.07
N TYR A 62 -5.67 8.25 6.58
CA TYR A 62 -5.83 9.27 7.60
C TYR A 62 -4.97 10.49 7.29
N PHE A 63 -5.53 11.67 7.56
CA PHE A 63 -4.90 12.95 7.27
C PHE A 63 -4.68 13.73 8.56
N ASP A 64 -3.45 14.11 8.84
CA ASP A 64 -3.07 14.88 10.03
C ASP A 64 -1.80 15.69 9.76
N GLU A 65 -1.72 16.90 10.33
CA GLU A 65 -0.57 17.79 10.18
C GLU A 65 0.75 17.14 10.65
N THR A 66 0.69 16.23 11.61
CA THR A 66 1.86 15.48 12.12
C THR A 66 2.57 14.67 11.02
N TYR A 67 1.86 14.30 9.95
CA TYR A 67 2.41 13.56 8.81
C TYR A 67 2.85 14.45 7.65
N GLU A 68 2.86 15.78 7.82
CA GLU A 68 3.39 16.69 6.81
C GLU A 68 4.91 16.51 6.68
N GLY A 69 5.38 16.42 5.43
CA GLY A 69 6.78 16.13 5.11
C GLY A 69 7.18 14.66 5.27
N ASN A 70 6.61 13.93 6.23
CA ASN A 70 6.92 12.53 6.54
C ASN A 70 5.66 11.64 6.53
N PRO A 71 5.13 11.29 5.35
CA PRO A 71 3.98 10.39 5.25
C PRO A 71 4.37 8.94 5.59
N ILE A 72 3.41 8.16 6.08
CA ILE A 72 3.56 6.71 6.33
C ILE A 72 2.81 5.95 5.26
N VAL A 73 3.50 4.98 4.64
CA VAL A 73 2.96 4.14 3.58
C VAL A 73 3.21 2.67 3.92
N ASN A 74 2.20 2.05 4.54
CA ASN A 74 2.24 0.63 4.89
C ASN A 74 1.37 -0.18 3.95
N VAL A 75 1.87 -1.34 3.55
CA VAL A 75 1.15 -2.30 2.70
C VAL A 75 1.22 -3.66 3.38
N MET A 76 0.06 -4.28 3.56
CA MET A 76 -0.11 -5.63 4.05
C MET A 76 -0.46 -6.54 2.87
N CYS A 77 0.09 -7.76 2.88
CA CYS A 77 -0.27 -8.81 1.95
C CYS A 77 -0.79 -10.02 2.72
N ALA A 78 -1.97 -10.51 2.34
CA ALA A 78 -2.52 -11.75 2.85
C ALA A 78 -2.30 -12.86 1.82
N GLY A 79 -1.83 -14.02 2.27
CA GLY A 79 -1.64 -15.20 1.45
C GLY A 79 -2.21 -16.46 2.11
N VAL A 80 -2.56 -17.44 1.28
CA VAL A 80 -3.09 -18.74 1.71
C VAL A 80 -2.08 -19.85 1.44
N ILE A 81 -1.94 -20.78 2.38
CA ILE A 81 -1.07 -21.94 2.27
C ILE A 81 -1.80 -23.17 2.80
N LYS A 82 -1.61 -24.33 2.18
CA LYS A 82 -2.09 -25.61 2.72
C LYS A 82 -1.15 -26.05 3.83
N LYS A 83 -1.73 -26.47 4.96
CA LYS A 83 -1.01 -27.03 6.10
C LYS A 83 -0.43 -28.41 5.76
#